data_AF-A0A6A5Z6I7-F1
#
_entry.id   AF-A0A6A5Z6I7-F1
#
_cell.length_a   1.000
_cell.length_b   1.000
_cell.length_c   1.000
_cell.angle_alpha   90.00
_cell.angle_beta   90.00
_cell.angle_gamma   90.00
#
_symmetry.space_group_name_H-M   'P 1'
#
loop_
_entity.id
_entity.type
_entity.pdbx_description
1 polymer ?
#
loop_
_entity_poly.entity_id
_entity_poly.type
_entity_poly.pdbx_seq_one_letter_code
_entity_poly.pdbx_strand_id
1 'polypeptide(L)'
;VKAYYDTLAYFYGNALPISNTSIWAALLQSEELVKVATALECLQSIRAEINEVLCGFRTKLFLAIKDDPVRWMKIAIATQSGMIYPECLTHLVGSHPLSPWPTKRISLPSELRQLIAAKSRELELLCYEANESLLMSSIMVGKGPVTPDDSQHYETWTAVSIFRDAIATRLHKLDGQSYGRVRGRGAFYRAIAKGGTSFLDYEEVRGLCVDLMKSKWEDLGSDLKLLKSHAAGVVDKLAQNELFIDPDSNGIGYLTCYKPQPSDRPW
;
A
#
# COMPACT_ATOMS: atom_id res chain seq x y z
N VAL A 1 16.43 -29.50 20.43
CA VAL A 1 16.79 -29.76 21.85
C VAL A 1 16.67 -28.50 22.69
N LYS A 2 17.40 -27.41 22.37
CA LYS A 2 17.33 -26.14 23.14
C LYS A 2 15.90 -25.55 23.25
N ALA A 3 15.22 -25.33 22.12
CA ALA A 3 13.84 -24.82 22.14
C ALA A 3 12.83 -25.72 22.88
N TYR A 4 13.08 -27.03 23.01
CA TYR A 4 12.26 -27.91 23.85
C TYR A 4 12.47 -27.63 25.33
N TYR A 5 13.73 -27.50 25.77
CA TYR A 5 14.03 -27.11 27.14
C TYR A 5 13.46 -25.73 27.46
N ASP A 6 13.59 -24.78 26.55
CA ASP A 6 13.11 -23.42 26.73
C ASP A 6 11.58 -23.37 26.90
N THR A 7 10.83 -24.10 26.06
CA THR A 7 9.37 -24.21 26.17
C THR A 7 8.94 -24.88 27.48
N LEU A 8 9.64 -25.93 27.92
CA LEU A 8 9.33 -26.58 29.20
C LEU A 8 9.68 -25.68 30.39
N ALA A 9 10.84 -25.02 30.36
CA ALA A 9 11.30 -24.11 31.42
C ALA A 9 10.33 -22.95 31.64
N TYR A 10 9.65 -22.49 30.59
CA TYR A 10 8.59 -21.49 30.70
C TYR A 10 7.45 -21.90 31.63
N PHE A 11 7.00 -23.16 31.57
CA PHE A 11 5.98 -23.68 32.49
C PHE A 11 6.46 -23.76 33.95
N TYR A 12 7.76 -23.66 34.18
CA TYR A 12 8.37 -23.57 35.51
C TYR A 12 8.67 -22.12 35.94
N GLY A 13 8.12 -21.12 35.25
CA GLY A 13 8.25 -19.70 35.62
C GLY A 13 9.47 -18.97 35.05
N ASN A 14 10.19 -19.59 34.11
CA ASN A 14 11.29 -18.91 33.40
C ASN A 14 10.75 -18.08 32.24
N ALA A 15 11.40 -16.95 31.93
CA ALA A 15 11.06 -16.16 30.74
C ALA A 15 11.42 -16.91 29.45
N LEU A 16 10.67 -16.67 28.36
CA LEU A 16 11.05 -17.20 27.05
C LEU A 16 12.37 -16.57 26.58
N PRO A 17 13.29 -17.34 25.99
CA PRO A 17 14.60 -16.84 25.56
C PRO A 17 14.50 -16.15 24.18
N ILE A 18 13.59 -15.18 24.06
CA ILE A 18 13.40 -14.37 22.87
C ILE A 18 14.20 -13.08 23.06
N SER A 19 15.01 -12.73 22.06
CA SER A 19 15.79 -11.50 22.07
C SER A 19 14.87 -10.28 22.08
N ASN A 20 15.14 -9.32 22.97
CA ASN A 20 14.52 -8.00 22.98
C ASN A 20 15.40 -6.91 22.32
N THR A 21 16.59 -7.28 21.83
CA THR A 21 17.58 -6.36 21.25
C THR A 21 17.71 -6.51 19.74
N SER A 22 17.60 -7.74 19.23
CA SER A 22 17.73 -8.06 17.80
C SER A 22 16.44 -8.66 17.27
N ILE A 23 15.79 -7.95 16.35
CA ILE A 23 14.54 -8.39 15.74
C ILE A 23 14.71 -9.69 14.94
N TRP A 24 15.85 -9.87 14.28
CA TRP A 24 16.13 -11.07 13.48
C TRP A 24 16.35 -12.29 14.38
N ALA A 25 17.03 -12.10 15.51
CA ALA A 25 17.17 -13.16 16.51
C ALA A 25 15.81 -13.50 17.13
N ALA A 26 15.02 -12.47 17.49
CA ALA A 26 13.68 -12.62 18.03
C ALA A 26 12.76 -13.40 17.08
N LEU A 27 12.79 -13.07 15.78
CA LEU A 27 12.03 -13.78 14.75
C LEU A 27 12.41 -15.25 14.67
N LEU A 28 13.72 -15.56 14.55
CA LEU A 28 14.20 -16.94 14.44
C LEU A 28 13.82 -17.76 15.69
N GLN A 29 14.03 -17.20 16.88
CA GLN A 29 13.68 -17.86 18.15
C GLN A 29 12.17 -18.09 18.25
N SER A 30 11.37 -17.10 17.82
CA SER A 30 9.91 -17.21 17.79
C SER A 30 9.44 -18.31 16.83
N GLU A 31 10.06 -18.46 15.66
CA GLU A 31 9.78 -19.54 14.71
C GLU A 31 10.09 -20.93 15.32
N GLU A 32 11.22 -21.06 16.00
CA GLU A 32 11.61 -22.30 16.68
C GLU A 32 10.65 -22.65 17.82
N LEU A 33 10.32 -21.66 18.67
CA LEU A 33 9.39 -21.83 19.79
C LEU A 33 7.99 -22.19 19.32
N VAL A 34 7.47 -21.50 18.30
CA VAL A 34 6.18 -21.83 17.67
C VAL A 34 6.19 -23.29 17.19
N LYS A 35 7.22 -23.70 16.46
CA LYS A 35 7.33 -25.08 15.95
C LYS A 35 7.29 -26.11 17.07
N VAL A 36 8.06 -25.91 18.14
CA VAL A 36 8.11 -26.82 19.28
C VAL A 36 6.79 -26.82 20.04
N ALA A 37 6.23 -25.65 20.33
CA ALA A 37 4.99 -25.54 21.10
C ALA A 37 3.77 -26.06 20.34
N THR A 38 3.75 -25.97 19.00
CA THR A 38 2.76 -26.66 18.18
C THR A 38 2.90 -28.18 18.32
N ALA A 39 4.12 -28.73 18.27
CA ALA A 39 4.35 -30.16 18.43
C ALA A 39 4.02 -30.69 19.84
N LEU A 40 4.09 -29.82 20.85
CA LEU A 40 3.71 -30.11 22.24
C LEU A 40 2.26 -29.72 22.58
N GLU A 41 1.48 -29.27 21.59
CA GLU A 41 0.07 -28.83 21.76
C GLU A 41 -0.12 -27.76 22.84
N CYS A 42 0.88 -26.90 23.04
CA CYS A 42 0.91 -25.91 24.13
C CYS A 42 1.08 -24.47 23.66
N LEU A 43 0.99 -24.20 22.34
CA LEU A 43 1.20 -22.89 21.72
C LEU A 43 0.34 -21.77 22.33
N GLN A 44 -0.90 -22.06 22.70
CA GLN A 44 -1.83 -21.15 23.38
C GLN A 44 -1.26 -20.55 24.67
N SER A 45 -0.35 -21.25 25.35
CA SER A 45 0.24 -20.84 26.62
C SER A 45 1.40 -19.86 26.45
N ILE A 46 2.06 -19.88 25.29
CA ILE A 46 3.27 -19.07 25.03
C ILE A 46 3.05 -17.95 24.01
N ARG A 47 1.96 -18.00 23.21
CA ARG A 47 1.71 -17.05 22.11
C ARG A 47 1.65 -15.58 22.56
N ALA A 48 1.13 -15.31 23.76
CA ALA A 48 0.97 -13.96 24.28
C ALA A 48 2.34 -13.32 24.54
N GLU A 49 3.24 -14.06 25.19
CA GLU A 49 4.62 -13.64 25.47
C GLU A 49 5.41 -13.41 24.18
N ILE A 50 5.29 -14.32 23.20
CA ILE A 50 5.92 -14.13 21.87
C ILE A 50 5.44 -12.82 21.23
N ASN A 51 4.14 -12.58 21.23
CA ASN A 51 3.58 -11.34 20.68
C ASN A 51 4.06 -10.11 21.43
N GLU A 52 4.12 -10.15 22.75
CA GLU A 52 4.57 -9.02 23.57
C GLU A 52 6.00 -8.62 23.23
N VAL A 53 6.93 -9.59 23.18
CA VAL A 53 8.33 -9.34 22.84
C VAL A 53 8.46 -8.78 21.42
N LEU A 54 7.76 -9.36 20.44
CA LEU A 54 7.82 -8.91 19.05
C LEU A 54 7.24 -7.49 18.88
N CYS A 55 6.08 -7.21 19.47
CA CYS A 55 5.46 -5.89 19.46
C CYS A 55 6.32 -4.83 20.17
N GLY A 56 7.14 -5.24 21.14
CA GLY A 56 8.12 -4.39 21.82
C GLY A 56 9.12 -3.70 20.89
N PHE A 57 9.37 -4.23 19.69
CA PHE A 57 10.26 -3.63 18.69
C PHE A 57 9.66 -2.40 17.97
N ARG A 58 8.35 -2.15 18.08
CA ARG A 58 7.65 -0.97 17.51
C ARG A 58 7.99 -0.76 16.03
N THR A 59 8.47 0.42 15.63
CA THR A 59 8.82 0.74 14.24
C THR A 59 9.78 -0.28 13.59
N LYS A 60 10.72 -0.85 14.35
CA LYS A 60 11.63 -1.88 13.81
C LYS A 60 10.88 -3.13 13.37
N LEU A 61 9.79 -3.49 14.05
CA LEU A 61 8.91 -4.59 13.67
C LEU A 61 8.32 -4.37 12.30
N PHE A 62 7.69 -3.22 12.09
CA PHE A 62 7.01 -2.90 10.83
C PHE A 62 7.98 -2.76 9.65
N LEU A 63 9.19 -2.25 9.88
CA LEU A 63 10.26 -2.27 8.88
C LEU A 63 10.67 -3.70 8.49
N ALA A 64 10.79 -4.61 9.47
CA ALA A 64 11.10 -6.01 9.18
C ALA A 64 9.92 -6.73 8.51
N ILE A 65 8.67 -6.38 8.83
CA ILE A 65 7.47 -6.89 8.16
C ILE A 65 7.48 -6.48 6.69
N LYS A 66 7.78 -5.22 6.37
CA LYS A 66 7.91 -4.75 4.97
C LYS A 66 8.89 -5.60 4.16
N ASP A 67 9.99 -6.02 4.78
CA ASP A 67 11.08 -6.75 4.12
C ASP A 67 10.75 -8.23 3.86
N ASP A 68 9.87 -8.86 4.65
CA ASP A 68 9.37 -10.22 4.38
C ASP A 68 8.00 -10.50 5.05
N PRO A 69 6.90 -9.92 4.56
CA PRO A 69 5.59 -10.05 5.20
C PRO A 69 5.04 -11.47 5.10
N VAL A 70 5.53 -12.30 4.16
CA VAL A 70 5.13 -13.72 4.07
C VAL A 70 5.66 -14.48 5.29
N ARG A 71 6.92 -14.23 5.69
CA ARG A 71 7.51 -14.87 6.88
C ARG A 71 6.80 -14.43 8.17
N TRP A 72 6.60 -13.13 8.32
CA TRP A 72 5.90 -12.56 9.47
C TRP A 72 4.42 -12.97 9.56
N MET A 73 3.75 -13.18 8.42
CA MET A 73 2.39 -13.70 8.36
C MET A 73 2.27 -15.08 9.02
N LYS A 74 3.27 -15.96 8.85
CA LYS A 74 3.26 -17.30 9.46
C LYS A 74 3.34 -17.21 10.99
N ILE A 75 4.18 -16.32 11.50
CA ILE A 75 4.23 -16.00 12.94
C ILE A 75 2.90 -15.42 13.39
N ALA A 76 2.35 -14.43 12.69
CA ALA A 76 1.12 -13.76 13.05
C ALA A 76 -0.07 -14.72 13.19
N ILE A 77 -0.17 -15.71 12.30
CA ILE A 77 -1.20 -16.75 12.37
C ILE A 77 -0.99 -17.65 13.59
N ALA A 78 0.24 -18.13 13.79
CA ALA A 78 0.55 -19.02 14.91
C ALA A 78 0.32 -18.34 16.27
N THR A 79 0.69 -17.07 16.37
CA THR A 79 0.54 -16.31 17.62
C THR A 79 -0.79 -15.58 17.73
N GLN A 80 -1.65 -15.65 16.71
CA GLN A 80 -2.93 -14.91 16.62
C GLN A 80 -2.75 -13.39 16.86
N SER A 81 -1.68 -12.82 16.30
CA SER A 81 -1.31 -11.43 16.53
C SER A 81 -2.28 -10.45 15.85
N GLY A 82 -3.00 -9.67 16.65
CA GLY A 82 -3.88 -8.60 16.16
C GLY A 82 -3.16 -7.40 15.55
N MET A 83 -1.82 -7.31 15.68
CA MET A 83 -1.00 -6.21 15.16
C MET A 83 -0.15 -6.62 13.96
N ILE A 84 0.51 -7.79 14.03
CA ILE A 84 1.39 -8.27 12.94
C ILE A 84 0.55 -8.75 11.75
N TYR A 85 -0.57 -9.42 12.01
CA TYR A 85 -1.43 -9.98 10.96
C TYR A 85 -1.97 -8.92 10.00
N PRO A 86 -2.64 -7.85 10.47
CA PRO A 86 -3.15 -6.84 9.56
C PRO A 86 -2.06 -6.15 8.75
N GLU A 87 -0.92 -5.81 9.38
CA GLU A 87 0.23 -5.20 8.67
C GLU A 87 0.69 -6.10 7.52
N CYS A 88 0.91 -7.39 7.79
CA CYS A 88 1.33 -8.35 6.77
C CYS A 88 0.27 -8.47 5.67
N LEU A 89 -1.01 -8.53 6.03
CA LEU A 89 -2.09 -8.71 5.07
C LEU A 89 -2.20 -7.51 4.12
N THR A 90 -2.09 -6.28 4.63
CA THR A 90 -2.08 -5.06 3.81
C THR A 90 -0.94 -5.08 2.80
N HIS A 91 0.28 -5.46 3.19
CA HIS A 91 1.38 -5.63 2.24
C HIS A 91 1.09 -6.71 1.18
N LEU A 92 0.57 -7.86 1.59
CA LEU A 92 0.33 -9.01 0.71
C LEU A 92 -0.78 -8.76 -0.31
N VAL A 93 -1.84 -8.06 0.11
CA VAL A 93 -2.98 -7.63 -0.72
C VAL A 93 -2.54 -6.55 -1.70
N GLY A 94 -1.92 -5.46 -1.21
CA GLY A 94 -1.52 -4.34 -2.05
C GLY A 94 -0.48 -4.71 -3.12
N SER A 95 0.40 -5.65 -2.81
CA SER A 95 1.46 -6.10 -3.73
C SER A 95 1.07 -7.30 -4.60
N HIS A 96 -0.14 -7.87 -4.49
CA HIS A 96 -0.53 -9.01 -5.32
C HIS A 96 -0.61 -8.60 -6.81
N PRO A 97 -0.23 -9.47 -7.76
CA PRO A 97 0.31 -10.82 -7.62
C PRO A 97 1.82 -10.91 -7.35
N LEU A 98 2.49 -9.77 -7.20
CA LEU A 98 3.93 -9.75 -6.95
C LEU A 98 4.28 -10.32 -5.56
N SER A 99 5.43 -10.97 -5.51
CA SER A 99 6.01 -11.46 -4.26
C SER A 99 7.52 -11.28 -4.33
N PRO A 100 8.03 -10.04 -4.22
CA PRO A 100 9.47 -9.75 -4.35
C PRO A 100 10.27 -10.22 -3.14
N TRP A 101 9.62 -10.78 -2.11
CA TRP A 101 10.24 -11.16 -0.85
C TRP A 101 10.96 -12.50 -0.90
N PRO A 102 11.92 -12.73 0.01
CA PRO A 102 12.65 -13.99 0.10
C PRO A 102 11.72 -15.19 0.32
N THR A 103 10.79 -15.07 1.28
CA THR A 103 9.84 -16.15 1.58
C THR A 103 8.75 -16.22 0.52
N LYS A 104 8.60 -17.40 -0.10
CA LYS A 104 7.65 -17.59 -1.19
C LYS A 104 6.21 -17.62 -0.69
N ARG A 105 5.34 -16.83 -1.32
CA ARG A 105 3.89 -16.78 -1.05
C ARG A 105 3.20 -18.15 -1.08
N ILE A 106 3.69 -19.09 -1.90
CA ILE A 106 3.17 -20.47 -1.97
C ILE A 106 3.25 -21.23 -0.65
N SER A 107 4.12 -20.80 0.28
CA SER A 107 4.22 -21.38 1.63
C SER A 107 3.08 -21.00 2.57
N LEU A 108 2.19 -20.08 2.15
CA LEU A 108 0.97 -19.74 2.89
C LEU A 108 -0.18 -20.71 2.58
N PRO A 109 -1.11 -20.93 3.53
CA PRO A 109 -2.31 -21.72 3.33
C PRO A 109 -3.10 -21.30 2.08
N SER A 110 -3.75 -22.25 1.41
CA SER A 110 -4.53 -22.00 0.18
C SER A 110 -5.61 -20.95 0.40
N GLU A 111 -6.29 -21.02 1.54
CA GLU A 111 -7.42 -20.18 1.93
C GLU A 111 -6.95 -18.73 2.04
N LEU A 112 -5.80 -18.52 2.70
CA LEU A 112 -5.20 -17.19 2.81
C LEU A 112 -4.73 -16.65 1.45
N ARG A 113 -4.16 -17.49 0.59
CA ARG A 113 -3.78 -17.07 -0.77
C ARG A 113 -5.00 -16.67 -1.60
N GLN A 114 -6.11 -17.38 -1.46
CA GLN A 114 -7.38 -17.05 -2.10
C GLN A 114 -7.96 -15.74 -1.57
N LEU A 115 -7.94 -15.55 -0.24
CA LEU A 115 -8.35 -14.30 0.39
C LEU A 115 -7.54 -13.11 -0.13
N ILE A 116 -6.21 -13.22 -0.16
CA ILE A 116 -5.32 -12.16 -0.67
C ILE A 116 -5.66 -11.83 -2.13
N ALA A 117 -5.88 -12.85 -2.97
CA ALA A 117 -6.25 -12.64 -4.37
C ALA A 117 -7.63 -11.98 -4.50
N ALA A 118 -8.61 -12.39 -3.70
CA ALA A 118 -9.95 -11.80 -3.71
C ALA A 118 -9.90 -10.31 -3.30
N LYS A 119 -9.24 -9.99 -2.19
CA LYS A 119 -9.08 -8.60 -1.71
C LYS A 119 -8.26 -7.74 -2.65
N SER A 120 -7.26 -8.30 -3.31
CA SER A 120 -6.52 -7.59 -4.35
C SER A 120 -7.41 -7.25 -5.54
N ARG A 121 -8.32 -8.13 -5.96
CA ARG A 121 -9.26 -7.83 -7.06
C ARG A 121 -10.25 -6.73 -6.68
N GLU A 122 -10.71 -6.70 -5.42
CA GLU A 122 -11.53 -5.60 -4.90
C GLU A 122 -10.78 -4.26 -5.04
N LEU A 123 -9.49 -4.20 -4.66
CA LEU A 123 -8.67 -3.01 -4.86
C LEU A 123 -8.46 -2.66 -6.35
N GLU A 124 -8.29 -3.65 -7.22
CA GLU A 124 -8.15 -3.42 -8.65
C GLU A 124 -9.40 -2.79 -9.27
N LEU A 125 -10.59 -3.17 -8.80
CA LEU A 125 -11.84 -2.56 -9.23
C LEU A 125 -11.91 -1.08 -8.82
N LEU A 126 -11.55 -0.77 -7.57
CA LEU A 126 -11.47 0.62 -7.10
C LEU A 126 -10.47 1.46 -7.92
N CYS A 127 -9.33 0.85 -8.29
CA CYS A 127 -8.37 1.51 -9.17
C CYS A 127 -8.94 1.78 -10.56
N TYR A 128 -9.72 0.84 -11.11
CA TYR A 128 -10.36 1.00 -12.41
C TYR A 128 -11.35 2.17 -12.39
N GLU A 129 -12.25 2.21 -11.40
CA GLU A 129 -13.24 3.28 -11.23
C GLU A 129 -12.57 4.66 -11.04
N ALA A 130 -11.51 4.71 -10.23
CA ALA A 130 -10.74 5.93 -10.04
C ALA A 130 -10.04 6.38 -11.33
N ASN A 131 -9.41 5.45 -12.06
CA ASN A 131 -8.74 5.77 -13.32
C ASN A 131 -9.72 6.29 -14.38
N GLU A 132 -10.89 5.67 -14.51
CA GLU A 132 -11.95 6.13 -15.39
C GLU A 132 -12.40 7.55 -15.01
N SER A 133 -12.69 7.79 -13.73
CA SER A 133 -13.08 9.12 -13.24
C SER A 133 -12.02 10.19 -13.48
N LEU A 134 -10.74 9.85 -13.27
CA LEU A 134 -9.60 10.73 -13.54
C LEU A 134 -9.48 11.06 -15.04
N LEU A 135 -9.62 10.07 -15.92
CA LEU A 135 -9.53 10.27 -17.37
C LEU A 135 -10.72 11.05 -17.95
N MET A 136 -11.89 10.97 -17.30
CA MET A 136 -13.09 11.72 -17.67
C MET A 136 -13.18 13.12 -17.02
N SER A 137 -12.22 13.48 -16.16
CA SER A 137 -12.22 14.75 -15.42
C SER A 137 -12.28 15.95 -16.37
N SER A 138 -13.16 16.93 -16.09
CA SER A 138 -13.33 18.13 -16.91
C SER A 138 -13.68 19.34 -16.05
N ILE A 139 -13.43 20.54 -16.56
CA ILE A 139 -13.96 21.78 -16.00
C ILE A 139 -15.31 22.07 -16.66
N MET A 140 -16.31 22.42 -15.86
CA MET A 140 -17.66 22.76 -16.31
C MET A 140 -17.74 24.25 -16.59
N VAL A 141 -18.15 24.61 -17.80
CA VAL A 141 -18.35 25.99 -18.25
C VAL A 141 -19.79 26.14 -18.75
N GLY A 142 -20.53 27.07 -18.15
CA GLY A 142 -21.95 27.25 -18.45
C GLY A 142 -22.77 25.99 -18.15
N LYS A 143 -23.25 25.29 -19.19
CA LYS A 143 -24.13 24.12 -19.07
C LYS A 143 -23.42 22.78 -19.30
N GLY A 144 -22.14 22.77 -19.67
CA GLY A 144 -21.45 21.55 -20.11
C GLY A 144 -19.97 21.54 -19.75
N PRO A 145 -19.28 20.41 -19.98
CA PRO A 145 -17.83 20.36 -19.90
C PRO A 145 -17.22 21.25 -20.98
N VAL A 146 -16.05 21.82 -20.71
CA VAL A 146 -15.29 22.55 -21.71
C VAL A 146 -14.95 21.65 -22.92
N THR A 147 -15.07 22.19 -24.12
CA THR A 147 -14.88 21.48 -25.40
C THR A 147 -13.91 22.25 -26.31
N PRO A 148 -13.27 21.59 -27.30
CA PRO A 148 -12.28 22.25 -28.15
C PRO A 148 -12.87 23.30 -29.10
N ASP A 149 -14.18 23.26 -29.36
CA ASP A 149 -14.91 24.21 -30.21
C ASP A 149 -15.25 25.52 -29.49
N ASP A 150 -15.12 25.58 -28.16
CA ASP A 150 -15.33 26.80 -27.40
C ASP A 150 -14.09 27.71 -27.46
N SER A 151 -14.08 28.60 -28.45
CA SER A 151 -13.00 29.58 -28.63
C SER A 151 -12.75 30.50 -27.43
N GLN A 152 -13.74 30.69 -26.54
CA GLN A 152 -13.60 31.55 -25.35
C GLN A 152 -12.87 30.84 -24.21
N HIS A 153 -12.99 29.51 -24.13
CA HIS A 153 -12.42 28.69 -23.06
C HIS A 153 -11.41 27.66 -23.58
N TYR A 154 -10.81 27.95 -24.74
CA TYR A 154 -9.82 27.08 -25.37
C TYR A 154 -8.61 26.81 -24.48
N GLU A 155 -8.17 27.81 -23.71
CA GLU A 155 -7.07 27.66 -22.74
C GLU A 155 -7.46 26.67 -21.63
N THR A 156 -8.63 26.83 -21.01
CA THR A 156 -9.18 25.88 -20.03
C THR A 156 -9.33 24.46 -20.57
N TRP A 157 -9.81 24.31 -21.82
CA TRP A 157 -9.85 23.00 -22.49
C TRP A 157 -8.45 22.40 -22.66
N THR A 158 -7.45 23.24 -22.97
CA THR A 158 -6.05 22.82 -23.07
C THR A 158 -5.53 22.32 -21.72
N ALA A 159 -5.93 22.91 -20.58
CA ALA A 159 -5.54 22.42 -19.23
C ALA A 159 -6.10 21.05 -18.97
N VAL A 160 -7.39 20.89 -19.24
CA VAL A 160 -8.09 19.60 -19.10
C VAL A 160 -7.39 18.55 -19.96
N SER A 161 -6.98 18.91 -21.18
CA SER A 161 -6.31 17.99 -22.11
C SER A 161 -4.92 17.59 -21.63
N ILE A 162 -4.08 18.54 -21.20
CA ILE A 162 -2.76 18.27 -20.61
C ILE A 162 -2.90 17.40 -19.35
N PHE A 163 -3.89 17.70 -18.50
CA PHE A 163 -4.14 16.96 -17.28
C PHE A 163 -4.50 15.49 -17.57
N ARG A 164 -5.44 15.25 -18.49
CA ARG A 164 -5.85 13.90 -18.91
C ARG A 164 -4.69 13.15 -19.57
N ASP A 165 -3.93 13.81 -20.43
CA ASP A 165 -2.76 13.21 -21.08
C ASP A 165 -1.68 12.81 -20.06
N ALA A 166 -1.42 13.65 -19.05
CA ALA A 166 -0.47 13.33 -18.01
C ALA A 166 -0.89 12.10 -17.18
N ILE A 167 -2.18 11.96 -16.88
CA ILE A 167 -2.74 10.75 -16.25
C ILE A 167 -2.56 9.55 -17.18
N ALA A 168 -3.02 9.64 -18.42
CA ALA A 168 -2.95 8.56 -19.40
C ALA A 168 -1.51 8.08 -19.61
N THR A 169 -0.57 9.01 -19.74
CA THR A 169 0.87 8.74 -19.87
C THR A 169 1.44 8.05 -18.63
N ARG A 170 1.03 8.45 -17.42
CA ARG A 170 1.46 7.79 -16.18
C ARG A 170 0.87 6.39 -16.04
N LEU A 171 -0.41 6.21 -16.33
CA LEU A 171 -1.07 4.89 -16.34
C LEU A 171 -0.42 3.96 -17.36
N HIS A 172 -0.14 4.45 -18.57
CA HIS A 172 0.55 3.68 -19.61
C HIS A 172 1.94 3.22 -19.17
N LYS A 173 2.72 4.10 -18.52
CA LYS A 173 4.04 3.75 -17.96
C LYS A 173 3.95 2.70 -16.85
N LEU A 174 2.90 2.75 -16.03
CA LEU A 174 2.65 1.75 -14.99
C LEU A 174 2.27 0.39 -15.61
N ASP A 175 1.41 0.36 -16.63
CA ASP A 175 0.93 -0.88 -17.24
C ASP A 175 1.96 -1.54 -18.18
N GLY A 176 2.81 -0.76 -18.84
CA GLY A 176 3.84 -1.26 -19.78
C GLY A 176 4.99 -2.03 -19.12
N GLN A 177 5.11 -1.99 -17.80
CA GLN A 177 6.03 -2.81 -17.03
C GLN A 177 5.21 -3.83 -16.24
N SER A 178 5.27 -5.12 -16.57
CA SER A 178 4.49 -6.17 -15.88
C SER A 178 4.63 -6.13 -14.35
N TYR A 179 5.74 -5.59 -13.84
CA TYR A 179 5.99 -5.35 -12.42
C TYR A 179 5.75 -3.90 -11.96
N GLY A 180 5.80 -2.92 -12.87
CA GLY A 180 5.55 -1.50 -12.57
C GLY A 180 4.10 -1.22 -12.18
N ARG A 181 3.16 -1.99 -12.76
CA ARG A 181 1.72 -1.86 -12.49
C ARG A 181 1.40 -1.95 -11.00
N VAL A 182 1.98 -2.93 -10.31
CA VAL A 182 1.75 -3.13 -8.88
C VAL A 182 2.67 -2.24 -8.05
N ARG A 183 3.93 -2.06 -8.47
CA ARG A 183 4.93 -1.32 -7.70
C ARG A 183 4.73 0.18 -7.63
N GLY A 184 3.99 0.80 -8.55
CA GLY A 184 3.89 2.26 -8.63
C GLY A 184 2.50 2.85 -8.42
N ARG A 185 1.43 2.04 -8.40
CA ARG A 185 0.04 2.55 -8.33
C ARG A 185 -0.26 3.28 -7.03
N GLY A 186 0.15 2.73 -5.89
CA GLY A 186 -0.06 3.40 -4.60
C GLY A 186 0.69 4.72 -4.53
N ALA A 187 1.96 4.76 -4.96
CA ALA A 187 2.73 6.01 -5.03
C ALA A 187 2.07 7.03 -5.97
N PHE A 188 1.56 6.59 -7.12
CA PHE A 188 0.84 7.45 -8.06
C PHE A 188 -0.41 8.08 -7.45
N TYR A 189 -1.28 7.30 -6.82
CA TYR A 189 -2.49 7.82 -6.19
C TYR A 189 -2.18 8.73 -5.01
N ARG A 190 -1.19 8.40 -4.18
CA ARG A 190 -0.72 9.29 -3.11
C ARG A 190 -0.15 10.61 -3.64
N ALA A 191 0.58 10.59 -4.76
CA ALA A 191 1.09 11.79 -5.40
C ALA A 191 -0.04 12.70 -5.92
N ILE A 192 -1.11 12.12 -6.47
CA ILE A 192 -2.32 12.86 -6.86
C ILE A 192 -3.01 13.46 -5.62
N ALA A 193 -3.24 12.64 -4.58
CA ALA A 193 -3.91 13.09 -3.35
C ALA A 193 -3.16 14.23 -2.65
N LYS A 194 -1.82 14.16 -2.61
CA LYS A 194 -0.96 15.21 -2.06
C LYS A 194 -1.01 16.50 -2.87
N GLY A 195 -1.23 16.40 -4.19
CA GLY A 195 -1.30 17.55 -5.09
C GLY A 195 -0.01 18.37 -5.13
N GLY A 196 -0.12 19.70 -5.30
CA GLY A 196 1.05 20.58 -5.34
C GLY A 196 2.03 20.21 -6.45
N THR A 197 3.31 20.10 -6.12
CA THR A 197 4.40 19.76 -7.07
C THR A 197 4.59 18.25 -7.26
N SER A 198 3.95 17.39 -6.44
CA SER A 198 4.10 15.93 -6.60
C SER A 198 3.34 15.36 -7.80
N PHE A 199 2.39 16.12 -8.35
CA PHE A 199 1.67 15.79 -9.56
C PHE A 199 1.34 17.05 -10.36
N LEU A 200 1.78 17.07 -11.62
CA LEU A 200 1.60 18.18 -12.57
C LEU A 200 2.11 19.52 -12.03
N ASP A 201 3.41 19.66 -11.84
CA ASP A 201 4.00 20.90 -11.34
C ASP A 201 3.57 22.12 -12.18
N TYR A 202 3.25 23.23 -11.51
CA TYR A 202 2.71 24.41 -12.18
C TYR A 202 3.71 25.02 -13.16
N GLU A 203 4.99 25.12 -12.80
CA GLU A 203 5.99 25.73 -13.67
C GLU A 203 6.31 24.83 -14.87
N GLU A 204 6.31 23.50 -14.68
CA GLU A 204 6.45 22.54 -15.79
C GLU A 204 5.29 22.67 -16.79
N VAL A 205 4.04 22.70 -16.31
CA VAL A 205 2.87 22.85 -17.18
C VAL A 205 2.87 24.22 -17.85
N ARG A 206 3.18 25.28 -17.11
CA ARG A 206 3.28 26.64 -17.67
C ARG A 206 4.32 26.72 -18.78
N GLY A 207 5.48 26.08 -18.63
CA GLY A 207 6.50 26.00 -19.67
C GLY A 207 5.96 25.35 -20.95
N LEU A 208 5.28 24.20 -20.82
CA LEU A 208 4.63 23.53 -21.95
C LEU A 208 3.58 24.42 -22.63
N CYS A 209 2.79 25.15 -21.84
CA CYS A 209 1.75 26.04 -22.36
C CYS A 209 2.32 27.23 -23.13
N VAL A 210 3.46 27.79 -22.70
CA VAL A 210 4.14 28.89 -23.42
C VAL A 210 4.63 28.44 -24.79
N ASP A 211 5.09 27.19 -24.92
CA ASP A 211 5.53 26.65 -26.20
C ASP A 211 4.35 26.32 -27.14
N LEU A 212 3.21 25.89 -26.56
CA LEU A 212 2.00 25.53 -27.29
C LEU A 212 1.16 26.74 -27.72
N MET A 213 1.12 27.79 -26.90
CA MET A 213 0.23 28.94 -27.08
C MET A 213 1.00 30.25 -27.22
N LYS A 214 0.56 31.10 -28.15
CA LYS A 214 1.11 32.46 -28.34
C LYS A 214 0.52 33.50 -27.39
N SER A 215 -0.48 33.13 -26.58
CA SER A 215 -1.17 34.00 -25.61
C SER A 215 -0.70 33.74 -24.18
N LYS A 216 -0.91 34.73 -23.31
CA LYS A 216 -0.75 34.55 -21.86
C LYS A 216 -2.02 33.92 -21.31
N TRP A 217 -1.89 32.72 -20.79
CA TRP A 217 -2.96 32.04 -20.08
C TRP A 217 -3.02 32.49 -18.63
N GLU A 218 -3.99 33.35 -18.33
CA GLU A 218 -4.12 33.99 -17.01
C GLU A 218 -4.69 33.02 -15.95
N ASP A 219 -5.59 32.12 -16.36
CA ASP A 219 -6.34 31.23 -15.46
C ASP A 219 -5.68 29.85 -15.20
N LEU A 220 -4.51 29.56 -15.78
CA LEU A 220 -3.85 28.24 -15.68
C LEU A 220 -3.74 27.73 -14.24
N GLY A 221 -3.37 28.62 -13.30
CA GLY A 221 -3.23 28.26 -11.89
C GLY A 221 -4.55 27.86 -11.24
N SER A 222 -5.65 28.53 -11.61
CA SER A 222 -7.00 28.24 -11.12
C SER A 222 -7.50 26.91 -11.70
N ASP A 223 -7.35 26.72 -13.02
CA ASP A 223 -7.77 25.51 -13.73
C ASP A 223 -7.05 24.26 -13.20
N LEU A 224 -5.72 24.34 -13.04
CA LEU A 224 -4.94 23.24 -12.48
C LEU A 224 -5.32 22.95 -11.02
N LYS A 225 -5.59 23.98 -10.22
CA LYS A 225 -6.03 23.80 -8.84
C LYS A 225 -7.37 23.06 -8.79
N LEU A 226 -8.34 23.45 -9.63
CA LEU A 226 -9.65 22.81 -9.70
C LEU A 226 -9.54 21.33 -10.09
N LEU A 227 -8.77 21.04 -11.13
CA LEU A 227 -8.53 19.66 -11.60
C LEU A 227 -7.84 18.81 -10.53
N LYS A 228 -6.78 19.33 -9.90
CA LYS A 228 -6.05 18.61 -8.84
C LYS A 228 -6.93 18.38 -7.60
N SER A 229 -7.73 19.35 -7.18
CA SER A 229 -8.65 19.18 -6.05
C SER A 229 -9.71 18.12 -6.33
N HIS A 230 -10.28 18.10 -7.53
CA HIS A 230 -11.20 17.04 -7.93
C HIS A 230 -10.51 15.67 -7.93
N ALA A 231 -9.32 15.58 -8.55
CA ALA A 231 -8.54 14.36 -8.64
C ALA A 231 -8.14 13.79 -7.27
N ALA A 232 -7.74 14.66 -6.34
CA ALA A 232 -7.43 14.27 -4.97
C ALA A 232 -8.64 13.62 -4.29
N GLY A 233 -9.85 14.16 -4.50
CA GLY A 233 -11.09 13.56 -3.99
C GLY A 233 -11.39 12.20 -4.61
N VAL A 234 -11.13 12.02 -5.92
CA VAL A 234 -11.33 10.74 -6.62
C VAL A 234 -10.44 9.63 -6.04
N VAL A 235 -9.18 9.96 -5.72
CA VAL A 235 -8.20 8.96 -5.27
C VAL A 235 -8.07 8.86 -3.75
N ASP A 236 -8.83 9.62 -2.97
CA ASP A 236 -8.69 9.72 -1.52
C ASP A 236 -8.60 8.35 -0.84
N LYS A 237 -9.55 7.46 -1.13
CA LYS A 237 -9.58 6.09 -0.61
C LYS A 237 -8.36 5.26 -1.03
N LEU A 238 -7.85 5.45 -2.24
CA LEU A 238 -6.69 4.70 -2.76
C LEU A 238 -5.36 5.22 -2.20
N ALA A 239 -5.33 6.48 -1.76
CA ALA A 239 -4.16 7.11 -1.18
C ALA A 239 -3.99 6.83 0.33
N GLN A 240 -5.02 6.26 0.98
CA GLN A 240 -4.95 5.93 2.41
C GLN A 240 -3.83 4.93 2.72
N ASN A 241 -3.27 5.07 3.93
CA ASN A 241 -2.25 4.19 4.46
C ASN A 241 -2.75 3.49 5.72
N GLU A 242 -2.89 2.17 5.64
CA GLU A 242 -3.25 1.30 6.76
C GLU A 242 -2.02 0.62 7.38
N LEU A 243 -0.80 0.94 6.91
CA LEU A 243 0.44 0.46 7.52
C LEU A 243 0.88 1.35 8.68
N PHE A 244 1.62 0.79 9.62
CA PHE A 244 2.23 1.54 10.72
C PHE A 244 3.45 2.38 10.32
N ILE A 245 3.93 2.21 9.08
CA ILE A 245 5.05 2.97 8.51
C ILE A 245 4.58 3.84 7.35
N ASP A 246 5.27 4.97 7.14
CA ASP A 246 5.01 5.83 5.99
C ASP A 246 5.46 5.13 4.68
N PRO A 247 4.56 4.92 3.70
CA PRO A 247 4.89 4.17 2.50
C PRO A 247 5.96 4.85 1.64
N ASP A 248 5.89 6.18 1.52
CA ASP A 248 6.75 6.94 0.60
C ASP A 248 8.19 7.00 1.12
N SER A 249 8.38 7.24 2.41
CA SER A 249 9.71 7.22 3.07
C SER A 249 10.35 5.83 3.10
N ASN A 250 9.56 4.77 2.91
CA ASN A 250 10.01 3.38 2.99
C ASN A 250 10.01 2.64 1.64
N GLY A 251 9.81 3.36 0.53
CA GLY A 251 9.87 2.78 -0.82
C GLY A 251 8.73 1.81 -1.15
N ILE A 252 7.58 1.95 -0.48
CA ILE A 252 6.38 1.15 -0.73
C ILE A 252 5.53 1.86 -1.78
N GLY A 253 5.65 1.46 -3.04
CA GLY A 253 4.88 2.08 -4.11
C GLY A 253 3.57 1.37 -4.49
N TYR A 254 3.27 0.21 -3.89
CA TYR A 254 1.97 -0.45 -4.04
C TYR A 254 0.90 0.15 -3.11
N LEU A 255 -0.36 -0.26 -3.30
CA LEU A 255 -1.50 0.21 -2.51
C LEU A 255 -1.39 -0.22 -1.05
N THR A 256 -1.74 0.68 -0.15
CA THR A 256 -1.67 0.47 1.30
C THR A 256 -3.01 0.74 1.98
N CYS A 257 -4.07 0.96 1.20
CA CYS A 257 -5.39 1.37 1.67
C CYS A 257 -6.30 0.19 2.07
N TYR A 258 -5.87 -1.05 1.85
CA TYR A 258 -6.65 -2.19 2.31
C TYR A 258 -6.60 -2.26 3.84
N LYS A 259 -7.79 -2.23 4.42
CA LYS A 259 -8.03 -2.33 5.86
C LYS A 259 -8.51 -3.73 6.23
N PRO A 260 -7.65 -4.58 6.82
CA PRO A 260 -8.02 -5.92 7.26
C PRO A 260 -9.21 -5.91 8.22
N GLN A 261 -10.17 -6.80 7.99
CA GLN A 261 -11.35 -6.98 8.84
C GLN A 261 -11.15 -8.13 9.82
N PRO A 262 -11.91 -8.17 10.93
CA PRO A 262 -11.89 -9.32 11.84
C PRO A 262 -12.19 -10.65 11.14
N SER A 263 -13.10 -10.65 10.16
CA SER A 263 -13.45 -11.83 9.35
C SER A 263 -12.33 -12.34 8.45
N ASP A 264 -11.29 -11.51 8.23
CA ASP A 264 -10.14 -11.90 7.42
C ASP A 264 -9.12 -12.72 8.23
N ARG A 265 -9.32 -12.88 9.55
CA ARG A 265 -8.44 -13.66 10.43
C ARG A 265 -8.85 -15.13 10.41
N PRO A 266 -7.90 -16.08 10.35
CA PRO A 266 -8.21 -17.51 10.35
C PRO A 266 -8.49 -18.09 11.75
N TRP A 267 -8.59 -17.28 12.81
CA TRP A 267 -8.83 -17.69 14.20
C TRP A 267 -9.95 -16.88 14.85
#